data_AF-A0ABD3NZ86-F1
#
_entry.id   AF-A0ABD3NZ86-F1
#
_cell.length_a   1.000
_cell.length_b   1.000
_cell.length_c   1.000
_cell.angle_alpha   90.00
_cell.angle_beta   90.00
_cell.angle_gamma   90.00
#
_symmetry.space_group_name_H-M   'P 1'
#
loop_
_entity.id
_entity.type
_entity.pdbx_description
1 polymer ?
#
loop_
_entity_poly.entity_id
_entity_poly.type
_entity_poly.pdbx_seq_one_letter_code
_entity_poly.pdbx_strand_id
1 'polypeptide(L)'
;MYRSILFLAASLISPFNTSAFAPSTQPHHSPRHTTSLSLSSSDPTQERIQSLVDTHPVLLFMKGSKLFPQCGFSNTACQILQSYNIDFETVDVLADEDIRQGVKVFSEWPTIPQLYVCGEFIGGSDIMIEMYQSGELGEMIEKVSAVALFVWLWIVIILCLLNMAHKTYVLHLIVISKAKADMM
;
A
#
# COMPACT_ATOMS: atom_id res chain seq x y z
N MET A 1 19.41 41.53 -36.81
CA MET A 1 18.66 41.21 -38.04
C MET A 1 17.18 41.48 -37.78
N TYR A 2 16.65 42.46 -38.49
CA TYR A 2 15.32 43.07 -38.33
C TYR A 2 14.29 42.34 -39.21
N ARG A 3 13.00 42.44 -38.82
CA ARG A 3 11.76 42.36 -39.64
C ARG A 3 11.21 40.96 -39.96
N SER A 4 10.04 40.57 -39.44
CA SER A 4 8.69 41.05 -39.79
C SER A 4 8.37 40.85 -41.27
N ILE A 5 7.43 39.95 -41.58
CA ILE A 5 6.48 40.04 -42.71
C ILE A 5 5.25 39.18 -42.33
N LEU A 6 4.11 39.85 -42.24
CA LEU A 6 2.77 39.27 -42.32
C LEU A 6 2.56 38.65 -43.71
N PHE A 7 1.85 37.53 -43.80
CA PHE A 7 0.97 37.29 -44.94
C PHE A 7 -0.41 36.82 -44.45
N LEU A 8 -1.41 37.58 -44.87
CA LEU A 8 -2.85 37.40 -44.68
C LEU A 8 -3.44 36.79 -45.97
N ALA A 9 -4.67 36.28 -45.85
CA ALA A 9 -5.63 35.95 -46.93
C ALA A 9 -5.38 34.62 -47.71
N ALA A 10 -6.39 33.86 -48.14
CA ALA A 10 -7.84 33.92 -48.00
C ALA A 10 -8.46 32.54 -48.34
N SER A 11 -9.68 32.40 -47.81
CA SER A 11 -10.76 31.45 -48.04
C SER A 11 -11.00 30.93 -49.48
N LEU A 12 -11.52 29.69 -49.61
CA LEU A 12 -12.91 29.39 -50.05
C LEU A 12 -13.11 28.02 -50.76
N ILE A 13 -14.17 27.32 -50.31
CA ILE A 13 -15.11 26.42 -51.03
C ILE A 13 -14.71 24.97 -51.32
N SER A 14 -15.44 24.03 -50.70
CA SER A 14 -16.37 23.13 -51.42
C SER A 14 -17.42 22.52 -50.48
N PRO A 15 -18.70 22.41 -50.90
CA PRO A 15 -19.77 21.72 -50.16
C PRO A 15 -20.20 20.40 -50.86
N PHE A 16 -20.47 19.34 -50.08
CA PHE A 16 -21.27 18.15 -50.45
C PHE A 16 -21.59 17.44 -49.12
N ASN A 17 -22.80 17.47 -48.55
CA ASN A 17 -24.03 16.68 -48.84
C ASN A 17 -23.73 15.16 -48.95
N THR A 18 -24.37 14.21 -48.27
CA THR A 18 -25.72 14.07 -47.70
C THR A 18 -25.75 12.83 -46.79
N SER A 19 -26.67 12.79 -45.82
CA SER A 19 -27.40 11.58 -45.34
C SER A 19 -26.61 10.42 -44.71
N ALA A 20 -26.80 10.22 -43.40
CA ALA A 20 -27.25 8.91 -42.89
C ALA A 20 -27.71 8.99 -41.42
N PHE A 21 -28.98 8.63 -41.23
CA PHE A 21 -29.52 7.79 -40.15
C PHE A 21 -29.62 8.29 -38.70
N ALA A 22 -30.81 8.05 -38.15
CA ALA A 22 -31.40 8.56 -36.92
C ALA A 22 -30.80 8.00 -35.61
N PRO A 23 -31.01 8.69 -34.47
CA PRO A 23 -30.73 8.15 -33.15
C PRO A 23 -31.84 7.18 -32.73
N SER A 24 -31.47 5.97 -32.32
CA SER A 24 -32.41 5.01 -31.73
C SER A 24 -32.59 5.33 -30.25
N THR A 25 -33.82 5.74 -29.90
CA THR A 25 -34.30 5.82 -28.52
C THR A 25 -34.62 4.42 -28.03
N GLN A 26 -33.86 3.92 -27.06
CA GLN A 26 -34.22 2.72 -26.29
C GLN A 26 -34.60 3.16 -24.87
N PRO A 27 -35.85 2.99 -24.42
CA PRO A 27 -36.18 3.11 -23.01
C PRO A 27 -35.82 1.78 -22.32
N HIS A 28 -34.64 1.70 -21.69
CA HIS A 28 -34.30 0.54 -20.88
C HIS A 28 -34.79 0.74 -19.44
N HIS A 29 -35.66 -0.18 -19.05
CA HIS A 29 -36.33 -0.35 -17.77
C HIS A 29 -35.34 -0.38 -16.58
N SER A 30 -35.52 0.52 -15.61
CA SER A 30 -34.89 0.42 -14.29
C SER A 30 -35.72 -0.50 -13.38
N PRO A 31 -35.15 -1.59 -12.83
CA PRO A 31 -35.68 -2.16 -11.61
C PRO A 31 -35.14 -1.35 -10.43
N ARG A 32 -36.01 -0.58 -9.80
CA ARG A 32 -35.80 -0.05 -8.45
C ARG A 32 -35.79 -1.23 -7.48
N HIS A 33 -34.60 -1.74 -7.15
CA HIS A 33 -34.42 -2.50 -5.93
C HIS A 33 -34.11 -1.52 -4.80
N THR A 34 -35.18 -1.04 -4.16
CA THR A 34 -35.11 -0.63 -2.76
C THR A 34 -34.95 -1.92 -1.95
N THR A 35 -33.71 -2.33 -1.70
CA THR A 35 -33.42 -3.27 -0.62
C THR A 35 -32.57 -2.54 0.39
N SER A 36 -33.21 -2.30 1.53
CA SER A 36 -32.70 -1.72 2.75
C SER A 36 -31.33 -2.27 3.14
N LEU A 37 -30.41 -1.35 3.43
CA LEU A 37 -29.20 -1.59 4.21
C LEU A 37 -29.56 -2.29 5.52
N SER A 38 -29.10 -3.53 5.67
CA SER A 38 -28.85 -4.14 6.98
C SER A 38 -27.34 -4.17 7.19
N LEU A 39 -26.85 -3.15 7.90
CA LEU A 39 -25.48 -3.04 8.38
C LEU A 39 -25.29 -4.02 9.55
N SER A 40 -24.56 -5.13 9.34
CA SER A 40 -23.77 -5.87 10.34
C SER A 40 -23.38 -7.27 9.86
N SER A 41 -22.40 -7.31 8.97
CA SER A 41 -21.39 -8.35 8.92
C SER A 41 -20.26 -7.77 8.08
N SER A 42 -19.13 -7.49 8.72
CA SER A 42 -17.91 -7.06 8.05
C SER A 42 -17.68 -7.93 6.82
N ASP A 43 -17.54 -7.29 5.65
CA ASP A 43 -17.20 -8.00 4.42
C ASP A 43 -15.86 -8.70 4.64
N PRO A 44 -15.78 -10.04 4.46
CA PRO A 44 -14.56 -10.81 4.73
C PRO A 44 -13.36 -10.27 3.94
N THR A 45 -13.58 -9.66 2.79
CA THR A 45 -12.53 -9.01 2.00
C THR A 45 -11.97 -7.78 2.70
N GLN A 46 -12.83 -6.97 3.30
CA GLN A 46 -12.43 -5.76 4.03
C GLN A 46 -11.64 -6.11 5.29
N GLU A 47 -12.04 -7.15 6.02
CA GLU A 47 -11.26 -7.66 7.15
C GLU A 47 -9.88 -8.15 6.71
N ARG A 48 -9.82 -8.83 5.56
CA ARG A 48 -8.56 -9.33 5.01
C ARG A 48 -7.62 -8.18 4.63
N ILE A 49 -8.15 -7.12 4.01
CA ILE A 49 -7.38 -5.92 3.66
C ILE A 49 -6.89 -5.23 4.93
N GLN A 50 -7.76 -5.02 5.91
CA GLN A 50 -7.39 -4.43 7.20
C GLN A 50 -6.27 -5.23 7.87
N SER A 51 -6.40 -6.57 7.93
CA SER A 51 -5.38 -7.43 8.51
C SER A 51 -4.03 -7.31 7.80
N LEU A 52 -4.00 -7.20 6.47
CA LEU A 52 -2.77 -7.00 5.71
C LEU A 52 -2.13 -5.64 6.05
N VAL A 53 -2.95 -4.59 6.07
CA VAL A 53 -2.56 -3.21 6.37
C VAL A 53 -2.01 -3.08 7.80
N ASP A 54 -2.60 -3.77 8.77
CA ASP A 54 -2.15 -3.77 10.16
C ASP A 54 -0.90 -4.62 10.39
N THR A 55 -0.74 -5.71 9.63
CA THR A 55 0.39 -6.64 9.80
C THR A 55 1.69 -6.07 9.22
N HIS A 56 1.61 -5.30 8.14
CA HIS A 56 2.76 -4.84 7.39
C HIS A 56 2.96 -3.32 7.54
N PRO A 57 4.04 -2.86 8.21
CA PRO A 57 4.27 -1.43 8.42
C PRO A 57 4.40 -0.62 7.14
N VAL A 58 4.86 -1.24 6.04
CA VAL A 58 4.86 -0.64 4.70
C VAL A 58 4.30 -1.68 3.74
N LEU A 59 3.13 -1.38 3.18
CA LEU A 59 2.39 -2.29 2.31
C LEU A 59 2.01 -1.58 1.01
N LEU A 60 2.28 -2.23 -0.13
CA LEU A 60 1.93 -1.70 -1.44
C LEU A 60 1.01 -2.68 -2.17
N PHE A 61 -0.25 -2.27 -2.38
CA PHE A 61 -1.13 -2.95 -3.32
C PHE A 61 -0.77 -2.52 -4.73
N MET A 62 -0.39 -3.46 -5.59
CA MET A 62 0.16 -3.14 -6.92
C MET A 62 -0.24 -4.18 -7.97
N LYS A 63 0.07 -3.89 -9.24
CA LYS A 63 -0.09 -4.86 -10.34
C LYS A 63 1.23 -5.60 -10.55
N GLY A 64 1.24 -6.90 -10.28
CA GLY A 64 2.45 -7.70 -10.21
C GLY A 64 3.08 -7.68 -8.82
N SER A 65 4.40 -7.87 -8.74
CA SER A 65 5.16 -7.91 -7.48
C SER A 65 6.36 -6.95 -7.50
N LYS A 66 7.00 -6.72 -6.34
CA LYS A 66 8.24 -5.91 -6.26
C LYS A 66 9.38 -6.41 -7.14
N LEU A 67 9.39 -7.70 -7.53
CA LEU A 67 10.38 -8.30 -8.44
C LEU A 67 9.92 -8.24 -9.91
N PHE A 68 8.62 -8.36 -10.15
CA PHE A 68 8.01 -8.42 -11.47
C PHE A 68 6.80 -7.47 -11.55
N PRO A 69 7.01 -6.14 -11.62
CA PRO A 69 5.92 -5.19 -11.78
C PRO A 69 5.32 -5.30 -13.18
N GLN A 70 3.98 -5.31 -13.26
CA GLN A 70 3.23 -5.49 -14.52
C GLN A 70 2.55 -4.21 -15.02
N CYS A 71 2.87 -3.07 -14.40
CA CYS A 71 2.34 -1.75 -14.80
C CYS A 71 3.36 -0.66 -14.49
N GLY A 72 3.47 0.34 -15.38
CA GLY A 72 4.42 1.46 -15.22
C GLY A 72 4.28 2.20 -13.89
N PHE A 73 3.05 2.51 -13.46
CA PHE A 73 2.78 3.16 -12.17
C PHE A 73 3.20 2.29 -10.98
N SER A 74 2.95 0.98 -11.05
CA SER A 74 3.38 0.02 -10.03
C SER A 74 4.91 -0.10 -9.97
N ASN A 75 5.58 -0.09 -11.13
CA ASN A 75 7.04 -0.08 -11.21
C ASN A 75 7.63 1.20 -10.59
N THR A 76 7.06 2.37 -10.88
CA THR A 76 7.49 3.63 -10.27
C THR A 76 7.34 3.62 -8.76
N ALA A 77 6.20 3.19 -8.24
CA ALA A 77 5.97 3.07 -6.80
C ALA A 77 6.99 2.13 -6.13
N CYS A 78 7.29 0.97 -6.74
CA CYS A 78 8.34 0.07 -6.23
C CYS A 78 9.71 0.72 -6.22
N GLN A 79 10.11 1.42 -7.28
CA GLN A 79 11.42 2.07 -7.36
C GLN A 79 11.60 3.15 -6.29
N ILE A 80 10.55 3.93 -6.02
CA ILE A 80 10.55 4.93 -4.96
C ILE A 80 10.80 4.25 -3.61
N LEU A 81 10.04 3.21 -3.26
CA LEU A 81 10.23 2.51 -1.97
C LEU A 81 11.60 1.83 -1.86
N GLN A 82 12.08 1.23 -2.96
CA GLN A 82 13.40 0.61 -3.02
C GLN A 82 14.54 1.61 -2.82
N SER A 83 14.36 2.87 -3.26
CA SER A 83 15.38 3.92 -3.10
C SER A 83 15.67 4.25 -1.62
N TYR A 84 14.69 4.03 -0.73
CA TYR A 84 14.85 4.20 0.71
C TYR A 84 15.49 3.00 1.42
N ASN A 85 15.79 1.93 0.68
CA ASN A 85 16.42 0.71 1.20
C ASN A 85 15.69 0.11 2.42
N ILE A 86 14.36 0.18 2.39
CA ILE A 86 13.48 -0.42 3.39
C ILE A 86 12.90 -1.75 2.91
N ASP A 87 12.52 -2.59 3.86
CA ASP A 87 11.68 -3.74 3.56
C ASP A 87 10.21 -3.31 3.51
N PHE A 88 9.49 -3.81 2.51
CA PHE A 88 8.07 -3.55 2.33
C PHE A 88 7.40 -4.75 1.67
N GLU A 89 6.13 -4.96 1.98
CA GLU A 89 5.33 -6.05 1.44
C GLU A 89 4.55 -5.60 0.21
N THR A 90 4.29 -6.52 -0.72
CA THR A 90 3.50 -6.22 -1.92
C THR A 90 2.37 -7.22 -2.10
N VAL A 91 1.18 -6.73 -2.41
CA VAL A 91 0.03 -7.57 -2.75
C VAL A 91 -0.31 -7.38 -4.22
N ASP A 92 -0.22 -8.46 -5.00
CA ASP A 92 -0.59 -8.46 -6.42
C ASP A 92 -2.11 -8.49 -6.58
N VAL A 93 -2.69 -7.35 -6.93
CA VAL A 93 -4.15 -7.24 -7.15
C VAL A 93 -4.60 -7.90 -8.45
N LEU A 94 -3.69 -8.35 -9.32
CA LEU A 94 -4.06 -9.11 -10.52
C LEU A 94 -4.33 -10.59 -10.19
N ALA A 95 -3.80 -11.09 -9.08
CA ALA A 95 -3.99 -12.46 -8.63
C ALA A 95 -5.32 -12.68 -7.91
N ASP A 96 -5.92 -11.61 -7.37
CA ASP A 96 -7.16 -11.67 -6.59
C ASP A 96 -8.05 -10.45 -6.90
N GLU A 97 -9.16 -10.70 -7.60
CA GLU A 97 -10.10 -9.67 -8.03
C GLU A 97 -10.91 -9.09 -6.85
N ASP A 98 -11.15 -9.88 -5.79
CA ASP A 98 -11.84 -9.40 -4.59
C ASP A 98 -10.98 -8.36 -3.87
N ILE A 99 -9.68 -8.60 -3.72
CA ILE A 99 -8.75 -7.57 -3.21
C ILE A 99 -8.71 -6.36 -4.14
N ARG A 100 -8.68 -6.59 -5.45
CA ARG A 100 -8.58 -5.48 -6.42
C ARG A 100 -9.74 -4.51 -6.33
N GLN A 101 -10.95 -5.00 -6.12
CA GLN A 101 -12.12 -4.14 -5.94
C GLN A 101 -12.23 -3.67 -4.49
N GLY A 102 -12.00 -4.57 -3.53
CA GLY A 102 -12.09 -4.30 -2.10
C GLY A 102 -11.17 -3.17 -1.68
N VAL A 103 -9.92 -3.13 -2.16
CA VAL A 103 -8.94 -2.11 -1.76
C VAL A 103 -9.34 -0.70 -2.25
N LYS A 104 -10.03 -0.60 -3.39
CA LYS A 104 -10.55 0.68 -3.89
C LYS A 104 -11.69 1.21 -3.04
N VAL A 105 -12.52 0.31 -2.53
CA VAL A 105 -13.60 0.67 -1.61
C VAL A 105 -13.04 1.02 -0.23
N PHE A 106 -12.08 0.24 0.26
CA PHE A 106 -11.43 0.43 1.56
C PHE A 106 -10.74 1.79 1.69
N SER A 107 -9.99 2.19 0.66
CA SER A 107 -9.28 3.50 0.59
C SER A 107 -10.14 4.67 0.12
N GLU A 108 -11.36 4.39 -0.37
CA GLU A 108 -12.14 5.32 -1.18
C GLU A 108 -11.34 5.88 -2.39
N TRP A 109 -10.42 5.09 -2.94
CA TRP A 109 -9.49 5.50 -3.98
C TRP A 109 -9.58 4.63 -5.26
N PRO A 110 -9.77 5.22 -6.45
CA PRO A 110 -10.13 4.44 -7.65
C PRO A 110 -8.95 3.75 -8.35
N THR A 111 -7.70 4.13 -8.07
CA THR A 111 -6.52 3.68 -8.83
C THR A 111 -5.59 2.75 -8.04
N ILE A 112 -4.75 2.03 -8.78
CA ILE A 112 -3.68 1.15 -8.29
C ILE A 112 -2.40 1.60 -9.00
N PRO A 113 -1.24 1.69 -8.32
CA PRO A 113 -0.93 1.18 -6.96
C PRO A 113 -1.52 2.03 -5.82
N GLN A 114 -1.58 1.45 -4.61
CA GLN A 114 -1.96 2.12 -3.36
C GLN A 114 -0.96 1.77 -2.25
N LEU A 115 -0.36 2.78 -1.64
CA LEU A 115 0.61 2.66 -0.55
C LEU A 115 -0.06 2.87 0.81
N TYR A 116 0.27 2.00 1.76
CA TYR A 116 -0.04 2.14 3.17
C TYR A 116 1.24 2.16 3.99
N VAL A 117 1.29 3.04 4.99
CA VAL A 117 2.39 3.15 5.94
C VAL A 117 1.79 3.18 7.35
N CYS A 118 2.18 2.24 8.20
CA CYS A 118 1.68 2.08 9.58
C CYS A 118 0.15 2.08 9.70
N GLY A 119 -0.54 1.42 8.77
CA GLY A 119 -2.00 1.36 8.77
C GLY A 119 -2.69 2.52 8.04
N GLU A 120 -1.96 3.59 7.72
CA GLU A 120 -2.51 4.79 7.10
C GLU A 120 -2.38 4.75 5.57
N PHE A 121 -3.45 5.10 4.87
CA PHE A 121 -3.44 5.24 3.42
C PHE A 121 -2.69 6.52 3.02
N ILE A 122 -1.62 6.36 2.23
CA ILE A 122 -0.78 7.49 1.79
C ILE A 122 -1.22 8.01 0.42
N GLY A 123 -1.51 7.12 -0.52
CA GLY A 123 -1.91 7.51 -1.86
C GLY A 123 -1.50 6.53 -2.96
N GLY A 124 -1.74 6.96 -4.20
CA GLY A 124 -1.30 6.25 -5.40
C GLY A 124 0.08 6.70 -5.90
N SER A 125 0.48 6.21 -7.08
CA SER A 125 1.82 6.47 -7.64
C SER A 125 2.14 7.96 -7.81
N ASP A 126 1.17 8.78 -8.21
CA ASP A 126 1.42 10.21 -8.48
C ASP A 126 1.73 10.96 -7.17
N ILE A 127 0.94 10.69 -6.12
CA ILE A 127 1.17 11.22 -4.77
C ILE A 127 2.52 10.74 -4.22
N MET A 128 2.87 9.46 -4.42
CA MET A 128 4.18 8.95 -4.01
C MET A 128 5.34 9.71 -4.68
N ILE A 129 5.21 10.07 -5.96
CA ILE A 129 6.23 10.87 -6.66
C ILE A 129 6.34 12.26 -6.05
N GLU A 130 5.21 12.91 -5.78
CA GLU A 130 5.17 14.25 -5.16
C GLU A 130 5.80 14.23 -3.76
N MET A 131 5.42 13.27 -2.91
CA MET A 131 5.96 13.13 -1.56
C MET A 131 7.43 12.69 -1.55
N TYR A 132 7.86 11.92 -2.55
CA TYR A 132 9.27 11.60 -2.75
C TYR A 132 10.09 12.85 -3.09
N GLN A 133 9.56 13.72 -3.96
CA GLN A 133 10.20 14.96 -4.35
C GLN A 133 10.21 16.01 -3.23
N SER A 134 9.15 16.06 -2.42
CA SER A 134 9.08 16.95 -1.25
C SER A 134 9.95 16.49 -0.08
N GLY A 135 10.28 15.19 -0.03
CA GLY A 135 11.02 14.54 1.06
C GLY A 135 10.12 14.01 2.19
N GLU A 136 8.82 14.34 2.18
CA GLU A 136 7.85 13.95 3.20
C GLU A 136 7.72 12.41 3.33
N LEU A 137 7.78 11.70 2.20
CA LEU A 137 7.74 10.23 2.20
C LEU A 137 8.95 9.63 2.93
N GLY A 138 10.12 10.24 2.78
CA GLY A 138 11.34 9.81 3.46
C GLY A 138 11.24 9.97 4.98
N GLU A 139 10.70 11.09 5.45
CA GLU A 139 10.50 11.34 6.88
C GLU A 139 9.55 10.32 7.52
N MET A 140 8.47 9.95 6.81
CA MET A 140 7.56 8.91 7.29
C MET A 140 8.26 7.55 7.39
N ILE A 141 9.00 7.16 6.35
CA ILE A 141 9.71 5.88 6.30
C ILE A 141 10.80 5.78 7.38
N GLU A 142 11.52 6.87 7.64
CA GLU A 142 12.55 6.91 8.69
C GLU A 142 11.94 6.68 10.09
N LYS A 143 10.78 7.28 10.36
CA LYS A 143 10.04 7.07 11.62
C LYS A 143 9.66 5.60 11.80
N VAL A 144 9.16 4.95 10.75
CA VAL A 144 8.83 3.50 10.79
C VAL A 144 10.06 2.67 11.12
N SER A 145 11.17 2.95 10.45
CA SER A 145 12.44 2.23 10.65
C SER A 145 12.97 2.41 12.07
N ALA A 146 12.89 3.63 12.62
CA ALA A 146 13.30 3.90 13.99
C ALA A 146 12.46 3.11 15.00
N VAL A 147 11.12 3.11 14.85
CA VAL A 147 10.22 2.35 15.74
C VAL A 147 10.54 0.85 15.69
N ALA A 148 10.75 0.29 14.50
CA ALA A 148 11.14 -1.11 14.34
C ALA A 148 12.44 -1.45 15.07
N LEU A 149 13.45 -0.57 14.99
CA LEU A 149 14.72 -0.72 15.70
C LEU A 149 14.54 -0.65 17.22
N PHE A 150 13.71 0.25 17.73
CA PHE A 150 13.42 0.34 19.17
C PHE A 150 12.71 -0.90 19.69
N VAL A 151 11.70 -1.40 18.98
CA VAL A 151 10.97 -2.61 19.35
C VAL A 151 11.91 -3.81 19.35
N TRP A 152 12.73 -3.96 18.30
CA TRP A 152 13.69 -5.06 18.21
C TRP A 152 14.74 -5.00 19.31
N LEU A 153 15.30 -3.81 19.60
CA LEU A 153 16.27 -3.62 20.68
C LEU A 153 15.67 -3.96 22.04
N TRP A 154 14.43 -3.55 22.32
CA TRP A 154 13.73 -3.91 23.55
C TRP A 154 13.49 -5.41 23.68
N ILE A 155 13.07 -6.09 22.61
CA ILE A 155 12.92 -7.54 22.59
C ILE A 155 14.26 -8.23 22.89
N VAL A 156 15.35 -7.80 22.26
CA VAL A 156 16.70 -8.35 22.50
C VAL A 156 17.14 -8.13 23.95
N ILE A 157 16.89 -6.93 24.52
CA ILE A 157 17.19 -6.63 25.93
C ILE A 157 16.37 -7.55 26.85
N ILE A 158 15.07 -7.70 26.62
CA ILE A 158 14.19 -8.56 27.42
C ILE A 158 14.66 -10.02 27.35
N LEU A 159 14.95 -10.53 26.15
CA LEU A 159 15.45 -11.89 25.96
C LEU A 159 16.81 -12.10 26.65
N CYS A 160 17.69 -11.10 26.62
CA CYS A 160 18.97 -11.13 27.33
C CYS A 160 18.77 -11.21 28.86
N LEU A 161 17.88 -10.37 29.41
CA LEU A 161 17.55 -10.37 30.83
C LEU A 161 16.91 -11.69 31.28
N LEU A 162 16.00 -12.25 30.49
CA LEU A 162 15.39 -13.57 30.75
C LEU A 162 16.44 -14.68 30.74
N ASN A 163 17.38 -14.66 29.79
CA ASN A 163 18.47 -15.64 29.74
C ASN A 163 19.43 -15.50 30.93
N MET A 164 19.76 -14.26 31.34
CA MET A 164 20.57 -14.01 32.53
C MET A 164 19.90 -14.48 33.83
N ALA A 165 18.59 -14.26 33.96
CA ALA A 165 17.81 -14.74 35.10
C ALA A 165 17.79 -16.28 35.14
N HIS A 166 17.62 -16.94 33.99
CA HIS A 166 17.64 -18.40 33.89
C HIS A 166 19.01 -18.98 34.32
N LYS A 167 20.12 -18.40 33.83
CA LYS A 167 21.47 -18.85 34.23
C LYS A 167 21.73 -18.69 35.73
N THR A 168 21.29 -17.57 36.31
CA THR A 168 21.42 -17.32 37.75
C THR A 168 20.62 -18.33 38.57
N TYR A 169 19.38 -18.62 38.18
CA TYR A 169 18.51 -19.58 38.86
C TYR A 169 19.07 -21.02 38.83
N VAL A 170 19.56 -21.47 37.67
CA VAL A 170 20.17 -22.80 37.52
C VAL A 170 21.43 -22.93 38.37
N LEU A 171 22.30 -21.90 38.37
CA LEU A 171 23.49 -21.91 39.21
C LEU A 171 23.12 -22.00 40.70
N HIS A 172 22.10 -21.24 41.12
CA HIS A 172 21.62 -21.26 42.50
C HIS A 172 21.08 -22.65 42.91
N LEU A 173 20.34 -23.33 42.03
CA LEU A 173 19.88 -24.70 42.26
C LEU A 173 21.03 -25.72 42.32
N ILE A 174 22.05 -25.58 41.48
CA ILE A 174 23.23 -26.45 41.51
C ILE A 174 23.96 -26.28 42.85
N VAL A 175 24.16 -25.04 43.31
CA VAL A 175 24.80 -24.75 44.60
C VAL A 175 23.99 -25.33 45.76
N ILE A 176 22.66 -25.17 45.76
CA ILE A 176 21.78 -25.75 46.78
C ILE A 176 21.83 -27.29 46.77
N SER A 177 21.80 -27.91 45.58
CA SER A 177 21.89 -29.36 45.43
C SER A 177 23.24 -29.91 45.94
N LYS A 178 24.35 -29.23 45.61
CA LYS A 178 25.69 -29.57 46.09
C LYS A 178 25.79 -29.46 47.61
N ALA A 179 25.29 -28.37 48.19
CA ALA A 179 25.28 -28.16 49.64
C ALA A 179 24.46 -29.23 50.39
N LYS A 180 23.36 -29.71 49.79
CA LYS A 180 22.54 -30.78 50.38
C LYS A 180 23.23 -32.16 50.31
N ALA A 181 24.00 -32.42 49.25
CA ALA A 181 24.75 -33.67 49.09
C ALA A 181 25.92 -33.80 50.07
N ASP A 182 26.59 -32.69 50.42
CA ASP A 182 27.74 -32.70 51.33
C ASP A 182 27.34 -32.83 52.82
N MET A 183 26.03 -32.78 53.13
CA MET A 183 25.47 -32.88 54.49
C MET A 183 24.90 -34.28 54.82
N MET A 184 24.98 -35.23 53.88
CA MET A 184 24.59 -36.64 54.05
C MET A 184 25.83 -37.54 54.07
#